data_AF-A0AAU4ENS0-F1
#
_entry.id   AF-A0AAU4ENS0-F1
#
_cell.length_a   1.000
_cell.length_b   1.000
_cell.length_c   1.000
_cell.angle_alpha   90.00
_cell.angle_beta   90.00
_cell.angle_gamma   90.00
#
_symmetry.space_group_name_H-M   'P 1'
#
loop_
_entity.id
_entity.type
_entity.pdbx_description
1 polymer ?
#
loop_
_entity_poly.entity_id
_entity_poly.type
_entity_poly.pdbx_seq_one_letter_code
_entity_poly.pdbx_strand_id
1 'polypeptide(L)' 'MTEPARTDNDVVHEPGDTTPIKTPEEWAAEGWDAGRQNPKTLDEARAALAARIAAHDAPDTEADSGAYDALEG' A
#
# COMPACT_ATOMS: atom_id res chain seq x y z
N MET A 1 15.72 -1.50 28.59
CA MET A 1 15.23 -1.96 27.27
C MET A 1 15.62 -0.88 26.29
N THR A 2 16.47 -1.20 25.33
CA THR A 2 16.99 -0.23 24.35
C THR A 2 16.16 -0.39 23.08
N GLU A 3 15.45 0.66 22.68
CA GLU A 3 14.73 0.70 21.40
C GLU A 3 15.72 0.59 20.24
N PRO A 4 15.42 -0.17 19.17
CA PRO A 4 16.26 -0.19 17.98
C PRO A 4 16.18 1.19 17.31
N ALA A 5 17.34 1.82 17.10
CA ALA A 5 17.43 3.08 16.36
C ALA A 5 16.90 2.85 14.93
N ARG A 6 15.83 3.57 14.54
CA ARG A 6 15.42 3.67 13.15
C ARG A 6 16.55 4.31 12.37
N THR A 7 17.21 3.53 11.53
CA THR A 7 18.15 4.02 10.51
C THR A 7 17.44 4.13 9.17
N ASP A 8 16.29 4.77 9.12
CA ASP A 8 15.70 5.19 7.86
C ASP A 8 16.41 6.50 7.47
N ASN A 9 17.60 6.36 6.86
CA ASN A 9 18.21 7.50 6.17
C ASN A 9 17.41 7.72 4.90
N ASP A 10 16.70 8.84 4.80
CA ASP A 10 16.02 9.23 3.57
C ASP A 10 17.03 9.26 2.41
N VAL A 11 16.74 8.49 1.36
CA VAL A 11 17.52 8.55 0.11
C VAL A 11 16.97 9.72 -0.71
N VAL A 12 17.71 10.82 -0.72
CA VAL A 12 17.35 12.03 -1.48
C VAL A 12 18.14 12.07 -2.78
N HIS A 13 17.43 12.15 -3.92
CA HIS A 13 18.01 12.30 -5.24
C HIS A 13 17.89 13.77 -5.70
N GLU A 14 19.03 14.43 -5.88
CA GLU A 14 19.09 15.84 -6.32
C GLU A 14 18.84 15.97 -7.84
N PRO A 15 18.34 17.13 -8.33
CA PRO A 15 18.27 17.39 -9.76
C PRO A 15 19.65 17.26 -10.43
N GLY A 16 19.79 16.30 -11.34
CA GLY A 16 21.06 15.97 -12.01
C GLY A 16 21.78 14.73 -11.46
N ASP A 17 21.21 14.08 -10.44
CA ASP A 17 21.67 12.77 -9.99
C ASP A 17 21.50 11.72 -11.11
N THR A 18 22.62 11.11 -11.51
CA THR A 18 22.66 10.04 -12.51
C THR A 18 22.74 8.65 -11.88
N THR A 19 22.52 8.54 -10.57
CA THR A 19 22.43 7.25 -9.88
C THR A 19 21.42 6.38 -10.62
N PRO A 20 21.82 5.18 -11.08
CA PRO A 20 20.92 4.33 -11.83
C PRO A 20 19.70 3.99 -10.99
N ILE A 21 18.52 4.37 -11.48
CA ILE A 21 17.27 3.84 -10.97
C ILE A 21 17.22 2.38 -11.41
N LYS A 22 16.96 1.48 -10.46
CA LYS A 22 16.79 0.05 -10.76
C LYS A 22 15.73 -0.15 -11.84
N THR A 23 16.01 -1.04 -12.79
CA THR A 23 15.05 -1.40 -13.84
C THR A 23 13.89 -2.21 -13.24
N PRO A 24 12.75 -2.32 -13.93
CA PRO A 24 11.66 -3.19 -13.50
C PRO A 24 12.09 -4.64 -13.24
N GLU A 25 13.03 -5.18 -14.03
CA GLU A 25 13.57 -6.53 -13.85
C GLU A 25 14.39 -6.67 -12.56
N GLU A 26 15.16 -5.63 -12.19
CA GLU A 26 15.94 -5.62 -10.95
C GLU A 26 15.02 -5.59 -9.72
N TRP A 27 13.95 -4.80 -9.76
CA TRP A 27 12.91 -4.80 -8.71
C TRP A 27 12.18 -6.13 -8.61
N ALA A 28 11.87 -6.76 -9.75
CA ALA A 28 11.25 -8.08 -9.80
C ALA A 28 12.17 -9.16 -9.20
N ALA A 29 13.47 -9.12 -9.51
CA ALA A 29 14.47 -10.07 -8.97
C ALA A 29 14.63 -9.95 -7.44
N GLU A 30 14.46 -8.76 -6.88
CA GLU A 30 14.48 -8.51 -5.43
C GLU A 30 13.14 -8.85 -4.75
N GLY A 31 12.12 -9.23 -5.52
CA GLY A 31 10.80 -9.55 -4.99
C GLY A 31 10.11 -8.34 -4.37
N TRP A 32 10.34 -7.13 -4.89
CA TRP A 32 9.72 -5.91 -4.38
C TRP A 32 8.19 -5.96 -4.37
N ASP A 33 7.61 -6.63 -5.36
CA ASP A 33 6.17 -6.88 -5.46
C ASP A 33 5.77 -8.25 -4.86
N ALA A 34 6.70 -9.00 -4.29
CA ALA A 34 6.40 -10.28 -3.66
C ALA A 34 5.46 -10.05 -2.46
N GLY A 35 4.29 -10.68 -2.51
CA GLY A 35 3.26 -10.51 -1.48
C GLY A 35 2.36 -9.29 -1.67
N ARG A 36 2.60 -8.44 -2.68
CA ARG A 36 1.60 -7.45 -3.08
C ARG A 36 0.40 -8.17 -3.67
N GLN A 37 -0.79 -7.74 -3.27
CA GLN A 37 -2.00 -8.24 -3.88
C GLN A 37 -2.09 -7.71 -5.31
N ASN A 38 -2.41 -8.61 -6.24
CA ASN A 38 -2.74 -8.20 -7.60
C ASN A 38 -3.91 -7.23 -7.58
N PRO A 39 -3.96 -6.26 -8.50
CA PRO A 39 -5.14 -5.44 -8.69
C PRO A 39 -6.37 -6.33 -8.93
N LYS A 40 -7.49 -5.99 -8.30
CA LYS A 40 -8.76 -6.68 -8.54
C LYS A 40 -9.12 -6.59 -10.03
N THR A 41 -9.59 -7.70 -10.58
CA THR A 41 -10.27 -7.68 -11.88
C THR A 41 -11.55 -6.85 -11.80
N LEU A 42 -12.06 -6.44 -12.96
CA LEU A 42 -13.27 -5.64 -13.04
C LEU A 42 -14.50 -6.35 -12.45
N ASP A 43 -14.61 -7.68 -12.62
CA ASP A 43 -15.70 -8.46 -12.03
C ASP A 43 -15.54 -8.63 -10.51
N GLU A 44 -14.32 -8.83 -10.02
CA GLU A 44 -14.05 -8.84 -8.57
C GLU A 44 -14.35 -7.49 -7.91
N ALA A 45 -14.02 -6.38 -8.59
CA ALA A 45 -14.34 -5.04 -8.11
C ALA A 45 -15.86 -4.81 -8.05
N ARG A 46 -16.60 -5.27 -9.07
CA ARG A 46 -18.07 -5.19 -9.11
C ARG A 46 -18.71 -6.02 -7.99
N ALA A 47 -18.24 -7.25 -7.78
CA ALA A 47 -18.74 -8.11 -6.72
C ALA A 47 -18.47 -7.51 -5.32
N ALA A 48 -17.27 -6.97 -5.09
CA ALA A 48 -16.94 -6.30 -3.85
C ALA A 48 -17.81 -5.06 -3.59
N LEU A 49 -18.10 -4.27 -4.64
CA LEU A 49 -18.99 -3.12 -4.53
C LEU A 49 -20.43 -3.55 -4.23
N ALA A 50 -20.96 -4.55 -4.93
CA ALA A 50 -22.31 -5.07 -4.69
C ALA A 50 -22.47 -5.61 -3.26
N ALA A 51 -21.46 -6.32 -2.74
CA ALA A 51 -21.44 -6.80 -1.36
C ALA A 51 -21.47 -5.64 -0.35
N ARG A 52 -20.72 -4.56 -0.62
CA ARG A 52 -20.68 -3.37 0.24
C ARG A 52 -22.01 -2.62 0.24
N ILE A 53 -22.67 -2.51 -0.92
CA ILE A 53 -24.01 -1.89 -1.03
C ILE A 53 -25.08 -2.75 -0.33
N ALA A 54 -24.95 -4.08 -0.38
CA ALA A 54 -25.91 -4.99 0.23
C ALA A 54 -25.76 -5.14 1.76
N ALA A 55 -24.61 -4.74 2.31
CA ALA A 55 -24.35 -4.77 3.75
C ALA A 55 -25.13 -3.63 4.43
N HIS A 56 -26.30 -3.95 4.97
CA HIS A 56 -27.20 -3.01 5.64
C HIS A 56 -26.58 -2.32 6.86
N ASP A 57 -25.59 -2.96 7.49
CA ASP A 57 -24.82 -2.47 8.63
C ASP A 57 -23.49 -1.83 8.23
N ALA A 58 -23.22 -1.70 6.92
CA ALA A 58 -22.00 -1.07 6.48
C ALA A 58 -22.01 0.42 6.89
N PRO A 59 -20.91 0.91 7.47
CA PRO A 59 -20.77 2.31 7.79
C PRO A 59 -20.87 3.16 6.52
N ASP A 60 -21.82 4.11 6.52
CA ASP A 60 -22.10 5.04 5.41
C ASP A 60 -20.99 6.10 5.23
N THR A 61 -20.02 6.16 6.14
CA THR A 61 -18.94 7.15 6.12
C THR A 61 -17.55 6.51 6.27
N GLU A 62 -16.51 7.17 5.74
CA GLU A 62 -15.12 6.71 5.87
C GLU A 62 -14.67 6.66 7.35
N ALA A 63 -15.15 7.58 8.19
CA ALA A 63 -14.83 7.66 9.61
C ALA A 63 -15.35 6.43 10.38
N ASP A 64 -16.55 5.96 10.04
CA ASP A 64 -17.16 4.81 10.72
C ASP A 64 -16.64 3.46 10.20
N SER A 65 -15.85 3.47 9.11
CA SER A 65 -15.31 2.27 8.46
C SER A 65 -13.97 1.78 9.03
N GLY A 66 -13.40 2.51 9.99
CA GLY A 66 -12.09 2.20 10.58
C GLY A 66 -10.93 2.32 9.59
N ALA A 67 -11.13 3.01 8.46
CA ALA A 67 -10.13 3.12 7.39
C ALA A 67 -8.83 3.82 7.83
N TYR A 68 -8.89 4.60 8.92
CA TYR A 68 -7.76 5.36 9.46
C TYR A 68 -7.31 4.88 10.85
N ASP A 69 -7.96 3.85 11.43
CA ASP A 69 -7.63 3.36 12.77
C ASP A 69 -6.20 2.83 12.87
N ALA A 70 -5.61 2.41 11.73
CA ALA A 70 -4.22 1.96 11.64
C ALA A 70 -3.18 3.10 11.59
N LEU A 71 -3.59 4.37 11.48
CA LEU A 71 -2.69 5.52 11.39
C LEU A 71 -2.49 6.25 12.73
N GLU A 72 -3.26 5.94 13.77
CA GLU A 72 -3.14 6.54 15.11
C GLU A 72 -2.33 5.68 16.11
N GLY A 73 -1.59 4.68 15.63
CA GLY A 73 -0.78 3.76 16.45
C GLY A 73 0.68 4.17 16.63
#